data_AF-A0A015KAX8-F1
#
_entry.id   AF-A0A015KAX8-F1
#
_cell.length_a   1.000
_cell.length_b   1.000
_cell.length_c   1.000
_cell.angle_alpha   90.00
_cell.angle_beta   90.00
_cell.angle_gamma   90.00
#
_symmetry.space_group_name_H-M   'P 1'
#
loop_
_entity.id
_entity.type
_entity.pdbx_description
1 polymer ?
#
loop_
_entity_poly.entity_id
_entity_poly.type
_entity_poly.pdbx_seq_one_letter_code
_entity_poly.pdbx_strand_id
1 'polypeptide(L)'
;MRVWSDQMTGTNKEDLIVAPNSYFTADFSIRPRNLPPPRAGLSCNSDGLPYPNMVIEVGYRESPRSLHGLAPFYLSPRTTIMIYLAIKIYPVRTHYPGRKPMVAMLYQRSGQTPNIPTRMISFGNAPLDNRVVNYFLGIGVNVTGVGILGAPPCNTPNIPTYQLQIPAAEIFNRTPFILPTINFDLICGKSKTEYLDLRINK
;
A
#
# COMPACT_ATOMS: atom_id res chain seq x y z
N MET A 1 6.25 25.17 -11.80
CA MET A 1 6.17 23.75 -11.41
C MET A 1 5.35 23.71 -10.12
N ARG A 2 4.06 23.33 -10.15
CA ARG A 2 3.26 23.20 -8.92
C ARG A 2 3.74 21.96 -8.18
N VAL A 3 4.08 22.11 -6.90
CA VAL A 3 4.62 21.02 -6.10
C VAL A 3 3.45 20.10 -5.77
N TRP A 4 3.55 18.82 -6.12
CA TRP A 4 2.48 17.82 -5.92
C TRP A 4 2.09 17.68 -4.43
N SER A 5 3.02 18.02 -3.53
CA SER A 5 2.77 18.16 -2.09
C SER A 5 1.64 19.12 -1.75
N ASP A 6 1.30 20.05 -2.64
CA ASP A 6 0.27 21.07 -2.41
C ASP A 6 -1.14 20.53 -2.67
N GLN A 7 -1.26 19.35 -3.27
CA GLN A 7 -2.56 18.73 -3.62
C GLN A 7 -2.93 17.56 -2.71
N MET A 8 -1.98 17.08 -1.92
CA MET A 8 -2.17 15.95 -1.01
C MET A 8 -1.74 16.32 0.40
N THR A 9 -2.26 15.58 1.35
CA THR A 9 -1.84 15.61 2.74
C THR A 9 -1.57 14.17 3.15
N GLY A 10 -0.38 13.95 3.71
CA GLY A 10 -0.03 12.70 4.36
C GLY A 10 -0.27 12.83 5.86
N THR A 11 -0.90 11.83 6.47
CA THR A 11 -1.11 11.77 7.91
C THR A 11 -0.50 10.48 8.45
N ASN A 12 0.33 10.60 9.49
CA ASN A 12 0.81 9.45 10.25
C ASN A 12 -0.23 9.09 11.31
N LYS A 13 -0.51 7.79 11.52
CA LYS A 13 -1.38 7.30 12.60
C LYS A 13 -2.75 7.98 12.63
N GLU A 14 -3.61 7.61 11.67
CA GLU A 14 -4.96 8.17 11.57
C GLU A 14 -6.02 7.13 11.97
N ASP A 15 -6.89 7.48 12.91
CA ASP A 15 -8.05 6.67 13.27
C ASP A 15 -9.10 6.74 12.16
N LEU A 16 -9.47 5.58 11.62
CA LEU A 16 -10.42 5.44 10.52
C LEU A 16 -11.56 4.52 10.95
N ILE A 17 -12.78 5.04 10.98
CA ILE A 17 -14.01 4.30 11.24
C ILE A 17 -14.26 3.36 10.05
N VAL A 18 -13.96 2.08 10.19
CA VAL A 18 -14.09 1.10 9.09
C VAL A 18 -15.32 0.21 9.24
N ALA A 19 -15.94 0.21 10.42
CA ALA A 19 -17.16 -0.54 10.73
C ALA A 19 -18.01 0.17 11.78
N PRO A 20 -19.28 -0.23 11.99
CA PRO A 20 -20.08 0.28 13.10
C PRO A 20 -19.35 0.08 14.44
N ASN A 21 -19.19 1.17 15.20
CA ASN A 21 -18.53 1.18 16.50
C ASN A 21 -17.10 0.61 16.50
N SER A 22 -16.42 0.65 15.36
CA SER A 22 -15.06 0.11 15.21
C SER A 22 -14.22 1.00 14.31
N TYR A 23 -12.98 1.22 14.72
CA TYR A 23 -11.99 1.96 13.96
C TYR A 23 -10.66 1.21 13.95
N PHE A 24 -9.86 1.46 12.91
CA PHE A 24 -8.46 1.07 12.84
C PHE A 24 -7.59 2.33 12.86
N THR A 25 -6.42 2.25 13.47
CA THR A 25 -5.41 3.31 13.38
C THR A 25 -4.44 2.97 12.26
N ALA A 26 -4.61 3.59 11.10
CA ALA A 26 -3.75 3.37 9.95
C ALA A 26 -2.34 3.93 10.19
N ASP A 27 -1.29 3.18 9.87
CA ASP A 27 0.09 3.67 10.02
C ASP A 27 0.35 4.95 9.21
N PHE A 28 -0.13 5.00 7.96
CA PHE A 28 -0.09 6.18 7.12
C PHE A 28 -1.32 6.30 6.23
N SER A 29 -1.76 7.53 5.96
CA SER A 29 -2.82 7.80 5.01
C SER A 29 -2.45 8.96 4.07
N ILE A 30 -3.00 8.92 2.85
CA ILE A 30 -2.85 9.99 1.86
C ILE A 30 -4.23 10.46 1.44
N ARG A 31 -4.46 11.76 1.60
CA ARG A 31 -5.73 12.42 1.32
C ARG A 31 -5.55 13.56 0.31
N PRO A 32 -6.32 13.59 -0.79
CA PRO A 32 -6.40 14.77 -1.64
C PRO A 32 -7.00 15.95 -0.88
N ARG A 33 -6.41 17.14 -1.04
CA ARG A 33 -6.89 18.35 -0.34
C ARG A 33 -8.23 18.87 -0.86
N ASN A 34 -8.65 18.44 -2.04
CA ASN A 34 -9.88 18.86 -2.71
C ASN A 34 -11.03 17.85 -2.56
N LEU A 35 -10.99 16.96 -1.57
CA LEU A 35 -12.14 16.10 -1.28
C LEU A 35 -13.32 16.93 -0.76
N PRO A 36 -14.55 16.66 -1.23
CA PRO A 36 -15.73 17.29 -0.65
C PRO A 36 -15.90 16.85 0.82
N PRO A 37 -16.50 17.69 1.67
CA PRO A 37 -16.87 17.28 3.02
C PRO A 37 -17.75 16.02 2.99
N PRO A 38 -17.57 15.09 3.94
CA PRO A 38 -18.42 13.91 4.03
C PRO A 38 -19.86 14.33 4.36
N ARG A 39 -20.84 13.55 3.89
CA ARG A 39 -22.22 13.70 4.36
C ARG A 39 -22.29 13.39 5.86
N ALA A 40 -23.28 13.94 6.55
CA ALA A 40 -23.50 13.69 7.97
C ALA A 40 -23.51 12.18 8.29
N GLY A 41 -22.76 11.76 9.31
CA GLY A 41 -22.63 10.35 9.72
C GLY A 41 -21.67 9.49 8.85
N LEU A 42 -21.06 10.08 7.82
CA LEU A 42 -20.10 9.40 6.93
C LEU A 42 -18.66 9.92 7.06
N SER A 43 -18.38 10.72 8.08
CA SER A 43 -17.01 11.12 8.41
C SER A 43 -16.16 9.89 8.76
N CYS A 44 -14.89 9.93 8.40
CA CYS A 44 -13.96 8.84 8.66
C CYS A 44 -13.46 8.82 10.10
N ASN A 45 -13.56 9.94 10.83
CA ASN A 45 -13.04 10.09 12.19
C ASN A 45 -13.79 11.16 12.99
N SER A 46 -13.35 11.40 14.23
CA SER A 46 -13.91 12.40 15.14
C SER A 46 -13.76 13.84 14.66
N ASP A 47 -12.77 14.11 13.80
CA ASP A 47 -12.51 15.44 13.23
C ASP A 47 -13.45 15.78 12.08
N GLY A 48 -14.37 14.87 11.74
CA GLY A 48 -15.36 15.09 10.68
C GLY A 48 -14.79 14.97 9.27
N LEU A 49 -13.58 14.43 9.09
CA LEU A 49 -12.88 14.41 7.80
C LEU A 49 -13.47 13.37 6.82
N PRO A 50 -13.32 13.57 5.50
CA PRO A 50 -13.58 12.52 4.52
C PRO A 50 -12.50 11.44 4.60
N TYR A 51 -12.81 10.20 4.18
CA TYR A 51 -11.80 9.13 4.13
C TYR A 51 -10.62 9.51 3.22
N PRO A 52 -9.39 9.06 3.53
CA PRO A 52 -8.26 9.19 2.63
C PRO A 52 -8.48 8.34 1.36
N ASN A 53 -7.80 8.68 0.27
CA ASN A 53 -7.84 7.84 -0.94
C ASN A 53 -6.93 6.63 -0.83
N MET A 54 -5.85 6.73 -0.06
CA MET A 54 -4.89 5.65 0.14
C MET A 54 -4.60 5.47 1.63
N VAL A 55 -4.62 4.20 2.06
CA VAL A 55 -4.17 3.77 3.38
C VAL A 55 -2.96 2.86 3.20
N ILE A 56 -1.95 3.02 4.07
CA ILE A 56 -0.75 2.20 4.11
C ILE A 56 -0.63 1.59 5.49
N GLU A 57 -0.46 0.28 5.55
CA GLU A 57 -0.17 -0.45 6.79
C GLU A 57 1.19 -1.14 6.68
N VAL A 58 2.02 -1.02 7.71
CA VAL A 58 3.37 -1.58 7.74
C VAL A 58 3.49 -2.61 8.86
N GLY A 59 3.24 -3.88 8.53
CA GLY A 59 3.26 -4.95 9.51
C GLY A 59 4.66 -5.48 9.82
N TYR A 60 5.09 -5.37 11.06
CA TYR A 60 6.33 -6.00 11.55
C TYR A 60 6.06 -7.31 12.30
N ARG A 61 5.00 -7.36 13.10
CA ARG A 61 4.59 -8.55 13.88
C ARG A 61 3.44 -9.30 13.21
N GLU A 62 2.62 -8.56 12.49
CA GLU A 62 1.42 -9.00 11.80
C GLU A 62 1.79 -10.01 10.72
N SER A 63 1.00 -11.06 10.58
CA SER A 63 1.20 -12.01 9.49
C SER A 63 0.71 -11.40 8.16
N PRO A 64 1.22 -11.85 7.00
CA PRO A 64 0.68 -11.44 5.70
C PRO A 64 -0.83 -11.70 5.59
N ARG A 65 -1.32 -12.80 6.18
CA ARG A 65 -2.75 -13.14 6.23
C ARG A 65 -3.55 -12.12 7.05
N SER A 66 -3.01 -11.66 8.18
CA SER A 66 -3.65 -10.64 9.02
C SER A 66 -3.74 -9.31 8.29
N LEU A 67 -2.66 -8.88 7.62
CA LEU A 67 -2.66 -7.66 6.81
C LEU A 67 -3.66 -7.76 5.63
N HIS A 68 -3.69 -8.90 4.95
CA HIS A 68 -4.68 -9.18 3.90
C HIS A 68 -6.12 -9.10 4.44
N GLY A 69 -6.36 -9.60 5.66
CA GLY A 69 -7.66 -9.56 6.32
C GLY A 69 -8.20 -8.16 6.62
N LEU A 70 -7.37 -7.09 6.50
CA LEU A 70 -7.83 -5.71 6.64
C LEU A 70 -8.49 -5.17 5.35
N ALA A 71 -8.17 -5.75 4.18
CA ALA A 71 -8.67 -5.26 2.90
C ALA A 71 -10.20 -5.19 2.81
N PRO A 72 -10.98 -6.19 3.27
CA PRO A 72 -12.44 -6.12 3.27
C PRO A 72 -13.02 -4.97 4.11
N PHE A 73 -12.29 -4.47 5.11
CA PHE A 73 -12.73 -3.33 5.93
C PHE A 73 -12.41 -2.01 5.25
N TYR A 74 -11.14 -1.83 4.85
CA TYR A 74 -10.69 -0.62 4.17
C TYR A 74 -11.37 -0.40 2.83
N LEU A 75 -11.70 -1.47 2.10
CA LEU A 75 -12.34 -1.40 0.78
C LEU A 75 -13.83 -1.74 0.81
N SER A 76 -14.43 -1.80 2.00
CA SER A 76 -15.87 -2.00 2.17
C SER A 76 -16.69 -0.84 1.55
N PRO A 77 -18.00 -1.03 1.34
CA PRO A 77 -18.91 0.07 0.98
C PRO A 77 -19.04 1.17 2.04
N ARG A 78 -18.56 0.95 3.27
CA ARG A 78 -18.61 1.94 4.36
C ARG A 78 -17.63 3.09 4.14
N THR A 79 -16.51 2.84 3.48
CA THR A 79 -15.44 3.81 3.26
C THR A 79 -15.40 4.26 1.80
N THR A 80 -14.72 5.37 1.51
CA THR A 80 -14.41 5.79 0.13
C THR A 80 -12.94 5.57 -0.24
N ILE A 81 -12.20 4.81 0.57
CA ILE A 81 -10.77 4.53 0.35
C ILE A 81 -10.62 3.78 -0.96
N MET A 82 -9.77 4.28 -1.86
CA MET A 82 -9.57 3.68 -3.19
C MET A 82 -8.45 2.65 -3.18
N ILE A 83 -7.42 2.87 -2.36
CA ILE A 83 -6.20 2.07 -2.35
C ILE A 83 -5.88 1.66 -0.91
N TYR A 84 -5.58 0.38 -0.74
CA TYR A 84 -4.96 -0.14 0.46
C TYR A 84 -3.61 -0.76 0.08
N LEU A 85 -2.53 -0.28 0.68
CA LEU A 85 -1.18 -0.81 0.49
C LEU A 85 -0.70 -1.45 1.78
N ALA A 86 -0.58 -2.77 1.79
CA ALA A 86 0.00 -3.48 2.91
C ALA A 86 1.48 -3.79 2.64
N ILE A 87 2.35 -3.45 3.58
CA ILE A 87 3.77 -3.74 3.52
C ILE A 87 4.13 -4.66 4.67
N LYS A 88 4.57 -5.87 4.37
CA LYS A 88 5.12 -6.79 5.37
C LYS A 88 6.63 -6.65 5.42
N ILE A 89 7.14 -6.35 6.62
CA ILE A 89 8.57 -6.42 6.93
C ILE A 89 8.81 -7.62 7.82
N TYR A 90 9.61 -8.57 7.38
CA TYR A 90 9.96 -9.72 8.20
C TYR A 90 11.09 -9.36 9.16
N PRO A 91 11.02 -9.78 10.43
CA PRO A 91 12.11 -9.60 11.37
C PRO A 91 13.36 -10.33 10.85
N VAL A 92 14.53 -9.77 11.15
CA VAL A 92 15.81 -10.43 10.86
C VAL A 92 15.85 -11.75 11.63
N ARG A 93 16.02 -12.85 10.92
CA ARG A 93 16.15 -14.17 11.55
C ARG A 93 17.55 -14.29 12.15
N THR A 94 17.65 -14.76 13.40
CA THR A 94 18.92 -15.01 14.10
C THR A 94 19.84 -15.94 13.31
N HIS A 95 19.28 -16.95 12.64
CA HIS A 95 20.01 -17.93 11.83
C HIS A 95 20.47 -17.40 10.46
N TYR A 96 19.94 -16.26 10.01
CA TYR A 96 20.34 -15.63 8.74
C TYR A 96 20.46 -14.12 8.93
N PRO A 97 21.48 -13.66 9.68
CA PRO A 97 21.65 -12.25 9.98
C PRO A 97 21.77 -11.44 8.69
N GLY A 98 21.13 -10.26 8.68
CA GLY A 98 21.13 -9.36 7.53
C GLY A 98 20.09 -9.66 6.46
N ARG A 99 19.45 -10.84 6.45
CA ARG A 99 18.33 -11.12 5.54
C ARG A 99 17.05 -10.44 6.02
N LYS A 100 16.47 -9.62 5.15
CA LYS A 100 15.24 -8.85 5.35
C LYS A 100 14.33 -9.06 4.13
N PRO A 101 13.61 -10.19 4.06
CA PRO A 101 12.54 -10.33 3.10
C PRO A 101 11.45 -9.30 3.41
N MET A 102 10.83 -8.77 2.37
CA MET A 102 9.73 -7.82 2.46
C MET A 102 8.74 -8.09 1.33
N VAL A 103 7.48 -7.71 1.51
CA VAL A 103 6.50 -7.79 0.43
C VAL A 103 5.48 -6.66 0.51
N ALA A 104 5.21 -6.06 -0.64
CA ALA A 104 4.14 -5.09 -0.82
C ALA A 104 2.94 -5.79 -1.47
N MET A 105 1.75 -5.55 -0.93
CA MET A 105 0.47 -6.05 -1.45
C MET A 105 -0.41 -4.85 -1.73
N LEU A 106 -0.67 -4.58 -3.00
CA LEU A 106 -1.49 -3.46 -3.45
C LEU A 106 -2.92 -3.93 -3.70
N TYR A 107 -3.88 -3.29 -3.06
CA TYR A 107 -5.31 -3.52 -3.24
C TYR A 107 -5.96 -2.25 -3.80
N GLN A 108 -6.84 -2.41 -4.79
CA GLN A 108 -7.47 -1.28 -5.49
C GLN A 108 -8.98 -1.53 -5.59
N ARG A 109 -9.78 -0.54 -5.16
CA ARG A 109 -11.24 -0.59 -5.21
C ARG A 109 -11.78 -0.72 -6.64
N SER A 110 -11.08 -0.15 -7.61
CA SER A 110 -11.42 -0.21 -9.04
C SER A 110 -11.18 -1.58 -9.67
N GLY A 111 -10.46 -2.48 -8.98
CA GLY A 111 -10.19 -3.83 -9.47
C GLY A 111 -11.44 -4.72 -9.44
N GLN A 112 -11.42 -5.79 -10.24
CA GLN A 112 -12.52 -6.77 -10.29
C GLN A 112 -12.74 -7.47 -8.95
N THR A 113 -11.67 -7.67 -8.17
CA THR A 113 -11.68 -8.33 -6.86
C THR A 113 -10.98 -7.46 -5.81
N PRO A 114 -11.64 -6.41 -5.28
CA PRO A 114 -10.99 -5.42 -4.40
C PRO A 114 -10.32 -6.00 -3.16
N ASN A 115 -10.80 -7.14 -2.66
CA ASN A 115 -10.26 -7.81 -1.47
C ASN A 115 -9.07 -8.72 -1.78
N ILE A 116 -8.66 -8.84 -3.04
CA ILE A 116 -7.51 -9.60 -3.50
C ILE A 116 -6.47 -8.59 -4.01
N PRO A 117 -5.17 -8.73 -3.66
CA PRO A 117 -4.19 -7.77 -4.12
C PRO A 117 -4.04 -7.85 -5.64
N THR A 118 -4.09 -6.69 -6.32
CA THR A 118 -3.87 -6.58 -7.76
C THR A 118 -2.40 -6.77 -8.12
N ARG A 119 -1.49 -6.43 -7.20
CA ARG A 119 -0.05 -6.67 -7.33
C ARG A 119 0.54 -7.10 -6.00
N MET A 120 1.43 -8.08 -6.07
CA MET A 120 2.23 -8.52 -4.92
C MET A 120 3.70 -8.61 -5.32
N ILE A 121 4.52 -7.73 -4.76
CA ILE A 121 5.93 -7.58 -5.13
C ILE A 121 6.79 -7.90 -3.91
N SER A 122 7.53 -9.00 -4.00
CA SER A 122 8.62 -9.35 -3.08
C SER A 122 9.78 -8.39 -3.29
N PHE A 123 10.24 -7.79 -2.21
CA PHE A 123 11.38 -6.88 -2.19
C PHE A 123 12.19 -7.10 -0.91
N GLY A 124 13.17 -6.23 -0.65
CA GLY A 124 14.22 -6.45 0.32
C GLY A 124 15.43 -7.17 -0.28
N ASN A 125 16.21 -7.86 0.54
CA ASN A 125 17.46 -8.52 0.11
C ASN A 125 17.41 -10.05 0.27
N ALA A 126 16.22 -10.62 0.43
CA ALA A 126 16.05 -12.05 0.60
C ALA A 126 14.69 -12.51 0.03
N PRO A 127 14.60 -13.76 -0.44
CA PRO A 127 13.34 -14.33 -0.93
C PRO A 127 12.32 -14.50 0.20
N LEU A 128 11.04 -14.44 -0.16
CA LEU A 128 9.95 -14.82 0.75
C LEU A 128 9.97 -16.31 1.08
N ASP A 129 9.39 -16.65 2.23
CA ASP A 129 9.15 -18.05 2.59
C ASP A 129 8.11 -18.67 1.62
N ASN A 130 8.38 -19.88 1.11
CA ASN A 130 7.50 -20.57 0.16
C ASN A 130 6.07 -20.73 0.68
N ARG A 131 5.86 -20.80 2.00
CA ARG A 131 4.51 -20.87 2.59
C ARG A 131 3.71 -19.59 2.31
N VAL A 132 4.38 -18.44 2.30
CA VAL A 132 3.75 -17.15 1.98
C VAL A 132 3.43 -17.08 0.51
N VAL A 133 4.38 -17.45 -0.35
CA VAL A 133 4.16 -17.50 -1.80
C VAL A 133 2.98 -18.41 -2.15
N ASN A 134 2.96 -19.62 -1.59
CA ASN A 134 1.90 -20.60 -1.83
C ASN A 134 0.53 -20.14 -1.30
N TYR A 135 0.49 -19.42 -0.17
CA TYR A 135 -0.76 -18.85 0.34
C TYR A 135 -1.38 -17.86 -0.67
N PHE A 136 -0.59 -16.94 -1.21
CA PHE A 136 -1.11 -15.94 -2.15
C PHE A 136 -1.43 -16.53 -3.52
N LEU A 137 -0.64 -17.51 -3.97
CA LEU A 137 -0.97 -18.30 -5.15
C LEU A 137 -2.32 -19.01 -4.99
N GLY A 138 -2.59 -19.58 -3.81
CA GLY A 138 -3.86 -20.26 -3.49
C GLY A 138 -5.09 -19.35 -3.50
N ILE A 139 -4.93 -18.03 -3.32
CA ILE A 139 -6.01 -17.04 -3.47
C ILE A 139 -5.98 -16.32 -4.84
N GLY A 140 -5.17 -16.80 -5.78
CA GLY A 140 -5.16 -16.35 -7.17
C GLY A 140 -4.20 -15.20 -7.50
N VAL A 141 -3.19 -14.93 -6.66
CA VAL A 141 -2.22 -13.84 -6.89
C VAL A 141 -0.80 -14.36 -6.96
N ASN A 142 -0.12 -14.05 -8.07
CA ASN A 142 1.29 -14.35 -8.23
C ASN A 142 2.18 -13.31 -7.54
N VAL A 143 3.25 -13.78 -6.91
CA VAL A 143 4.30 -12.93 -6.37
C VAL A 143 5.36 -12.70 -7.43
N THR A 144 5.78 -11.45 -7.61
CA THR A 144 6.92 -11.07 -8.45
C THR A 144 8.09 -10.53 -7.61
N GLY A 145 9.24 -10.25 -8.22
CA GLY A 145 10.38 -9.61 -7.54
C GLY A 145 11.34 -10.60 -6.86
N VAL A 146 11.98 -10.17 -5.77
CA VAL A 146 13.12 -10.88 -5.16
C VAL A 146 12.75 -12.32 -4.82
N GLY A 147 13.55 -13.27 -5.30
CA GLY A 147 13.33 -14.71 -5.10
C GLY A 147 12.55 -15.42 -6.20
N ILE A 148 12.03 -14.69 -7.18
CA ILE A 148 11.36 -15.24 -8.36
C ILE A 148 12.36 -15.35 -9.52
N LEU A 149 12.29 -16.45 -10.28
CA LEU A 149 13.19 -16.70 -11.41
C LEU A 149 13.11 -15.57 -12.42
N GLY A 150 14.26 -15.04 -12.84
CA GLY A 150 14.37 -13.95 -13.81
C GLY A 150 14.14 -12.54 -13.25
N ALA A 151 13.80 -12.39 -11.96
CA ALA A 151 13.70 -11.08 -11.35
C ALA A 151 15.10 -10.44 -11.15
N PRO A 152 15.30 -9.17 -11.54
CA PRO A 152 16.57 -8.49 -11.33
C PRO A 152 16.83 -8.25 -9.83
N PRO A 153 18.08 -8.00 -9.40
CA PRO A 153 18.35 -7.55 -8.04
C PRO A 153 17.58 -6.28 -7.71
N CYS A 154 17.04 -6.19 -6.50
CA CYS A 154 16.45 -4.96 -5.99
C CYS A 154 17.53 -4.16 -5.26
N ASN A 155 18.28 -3.32 -5.99
CA ASN A 155 19.40 -2.55 -5.42
C ASN A 155 19.47 -1.11 -5.92
N THR A 156 18.65 -0.73 -6.89
CA THR A 156 18.55 0.63 -7.42
C THR A 156 17.09 1.05 -7.56
N PRO A 157 16.77 2.36 -7.47
CA PRO A 157 15.45 2.87 -7.80
C PRO A 157 15.14 2.71 -9.29
N ASN A 158 13.88 2.91 -9.68
CA ASN A 158 13.41 2.90 -11.08
C ASN A 158 13.50 1.56 -11.81
N ILE A 159 13.63 0.44 -11.10
CA ILE A 159 13.55 -0.89 -11.70
C ILE A 159 12.07 -1.25 -11.92
N PRO A 160 11.60 -1.50 -13.15
CA PRO A 160 10.17 -1.72 -13.43
C PRO A 160 9.52 -2.84 -12.60
N THR A 161 10.27 -3.91 -12.32
CA THR A 161 9.81 -5.03 -11.47
C THR A 161 9.46 -4.61 -10.03
N TYR A 162 10.08 -3.54 -9.53
CA TYR A 162 9.93 -3.02 -8.17
C TYR A 162 9.13 -1.72 -8.12
N GLN A 163 8.37 -1.41 -9.18
CA GLN A 163 7.49 -0.26 -9.24
C GLN A 163 6.03 -0.65 -9.01
N LEU A 164 5.40 -0.04 -8.01
CA LEU A 164 3.95 -0.02 -7.88
C LEU A 164 3.40 1.10 -8.76
N GLN A 165 2.75 0.72 -9.84
CA GLN A 165 2.10 1.65 -10.76
C GLN A 165 0.65 1.81 -10.34
N ILE A 166 0.28 3.00 -9.89
CA ILE A 166 -1.06 3.30 -9.41
C ILE A 166 -1.68 4.34 -10.33
N PRO A 167 -2.91 4.14 -10.84
CA PRO A 167 -3.59 5.16 -11.64
C PRO A 167 -3.71 6.47 -10.88
N ALA A 168 -3.28 7.58 -11.50
CA ALA A 168 -3.27 8.88 -10.84
C ALA A 168 -4.68 9.30 -10.40
N ALA A 169 -5.71 8.91 -11.17
CA ALA A 169 -7.11 9.17 -10.86
C ALA A 169 -7.57 8.52 -9.54
N GLU A 170 -6.96 7.41 -9.11
CA GLU A 170 -7.30 6.74 -7.84
C GLU A 170 -6.71 7.48 -6.65
N ILE A 171 -5.55 8.11 -6.81
CA ILE A 171 -4.87 8.85 -5.73
C ILE A 171 -5.40 10.29 -5.65
N PHE A 172 -5.55 11.01 -6.77
CA PHE A 172 -5.95 12.44 -6.82
C PHE A 172 -7.47 12.67 -6.96
N ASN A 173 -8.32 11.76 -6.50
CA ASN A 173 -9.78 11.88 -6.60
C ASN A 173 -10.30 12.27 -8.00
N ARG A 174 -9.83 11.57 -9.05
CA ARG A 174 -10.25 11.80 -10.45
C ARG A 174 -10.06 13.24 -10.96
N THR A 175 -9.23 14.04 -10.29
CA THR A 175 -8.81 15.36 -10.80
C THR A 175 -8.08 15.13 -12.13
N PRO A 176 -8.46 15.83 -13.22
CA PRO A 176 -7.83 15.64 -14.52
C PRO A 176 -6.33 15.89 -14.40
N PHE A 177 -5.55 14.82 -14.57
CA PHE A 177 -4.10 14.85 -14.53
C PHE A 177 -3.55 14.48 -15.89
N ILE A 178 -2.47 15.15 -16.28
CA ILE A 178 -1.71 14.81 -17.49
C ILE A 178 -1.05 13.42 -17.34
N LEU A 179 -0.80 12.98 -16.10
CA LEU A 179 -0.21 11.67 -15.84
C LEU A 179 -1.29 10.58 -15.71
N PRO A 180 -1.21 9.50 -16.49
CA PRO A 180 -2.13 8.36 -16.34
C PRO A 180 -1.84 7.56 -15.07
N THR A 181 -0.56 7.46 -14.67
CA THR A 181 -0.09 6.65 -13.53
C THR A 181 0.95 7.39 -12.70
N ILE A 182 1.03 7.03 -11.42
CA ILE A 182 2.11 7.35 -10.51
C ILE A 182 2.90 6.06 -10.24
N ASN A 183 4.22 6.16 -10.29
CA ASN A 183 5.12 5.07 -9.92
C ASN A 183 5.58 5.28 -8.48
N PHE A 184 5.56 4.21 -7.68
CA PHE A 184 6.19 4.17 -6.37
C PHE A 184 7.31 3.15 -6.40
N ASP A 185 8.53 3.58 -6.10
CA ASP A 185 9.69 2.69 -6.09
C ASP A 185 9.76 1.96 -4.73
N LEU A 186 9.77 0.63 -4.78
CA LEU A 186 10.08 -0.21 -3.62
C LEU A 186 11.59 -0.31 -3.49
N ILE A 187 12.16 0.43 -2.54
CA ILE A 187 13.61 0.49 -2.35
C ILE A 187 14.07 -0.55 -1.32
N CYS A 188 15.00 -1.38 -1.75
CA CYS A 188 15.61 -2.41 -0.92
C CYS A 188 16.82 -1.87 -0.15
N GLY A 189 16.86 -2.12 1.16
CA GLY A 189 18.02 -1.80 2.01
C GLY A 189 17.82 -0.68 3.03
N LYS A 190 16.70 0.04 3.00
CA LYS A 190 16.43 1.10 3.99
C LYS A 190 15.80 0.57 5.28
N SER A 191 15.86 1.31 6.39
CA SER A 191 15.29 0.91 7.70
C SER A 191 14.10 1.78 8.09
N LYS A 192 12.97 1.13 8.42
CA LYS A 192 11.72 1.63 9.04
C LYS A 192 10.93 2.77 8.38
N THR A 193 11.52 3.75 7.70
CA THR A 193 10.77 4.97 7.28
C THR A 193 10.99 5.44 5.84
N GLU A 194 11.75 4.70 5.03
CA GLU A 194 12.12 5.13 3.67
C GLU A 194 11.87 4.05 2.60
N TYR A 195 10.93 3.12 2.85
CA TYR A 195 10.66 2.00 1.92
C TYR A 195 9.83 2.37 0.69
N LEU A 196 9.08 3.46 0.81
CA LEU A 196 8.39 4.11 -0.30
C LEU A 196 9.09 5.45 -0.50
N ASP A 197 9.99 5.53 -1.48
CA ASP A 197 10.34 6.83 -2.03
C ASP A 197 9.28 7.15 -3.07
N LEU A 198 8.47 8.17 -2.77
CA LEU A 198 7.40 8.68 -3.61
C LEU A 198 8.02 9.45 -4.79
N ARG A 199 8.69 8.72 -5.68
CA ARG A 199 9.22 9.30 -6.92
C ARG A 199 8.18 9.19 -8.02
N ILE A 200 7.44 10.27 -8.22
CA ILE A 200 6.70 10.45 -9.47
C ILE A 200 7.74 10.66 -10.58
N ASN A 201 8.27 9.57 -11.12
CA ASN A 201 9.13 9.60 -12.30
C ASN A 201 8.28 10.09 -13.48
N LYS A 202 8.61 11.29 -13.96
CA LYS A 202 8.11 11.81 -15.23
C LYS A 202 8.81 11.15 -16.40
#